data_AF-A0A520C924-F1
#
_entry.id   AF-A0A520C924-F1
#
_cell.length_a   1.000
_cell.length_b   1.000
_cell.length_c   1.000
_cell.angle_alpha   90.00
_cell.angle_beta   90.00
_cell.angle_gamma   90.00
#
_symmetry.space_group_name_H-M   'P 1'
#
loop_
_entity.id
_entity.type
_entity.pdbx_description
1 polymer ?
#
loop_
_entity_poly.entity_id
_entity_poly.type
_entity_poly.pdbx_seq_one_letter_code
_entity_poly.pdbx_strand_id
1 'polypeptide(L)'
;IVTWIGICDGNMQEGSFRCDANVSVRRPGEKLGTRREIKNLNSFRFMQQAIDYEIRWQIEELEDGRAIQQATVLFDPDTGETRAMRTKEDAADYRYFPDPDLPPLVIASDWIERVRGEMPELPRAMAERYVQSHGLSTYDATQLTQSVALARYFDAAVDAGAAPKPASNWITGEIARRLNAQDIGIEQAPVSAAQLARLIGRIADGTISNNAARQLFDELWKQGGQAAPDAVDALIERLGLKQMSDSGALEAIVDEVLAKNEKNIAEYRSGKDKAFNALVGQVMKASQGKANPAQVNALLKTRLDG
;
A
#
# COMPACT_ATOMS: atom_id res chain seq x y z
N ILE A 1 14.50 -1.81 5.65
CA ILE A 1 15.87 -2.24 5.27
C ILE A 1 16.25 -3.52 6.00
N VAL A 2 16.31 -3.54 7.33
CA VAL A 2 16.70 -4.75 8.11
C VAL A 2 15.81 -5.96 7.85
N THR A 3 14.50 -5.73 7.67
CA THR A 3 13.52 -6.74 7.25
C THR A 3 13.77 -7.24 5.82
N TRP A 4 14.30 -6.38 4.96
CA TRP A 4 14.52 -6.66 3.55
C TRP A 4 15.69 -7.62 3.32
N ILE A 5 16.73 -7.46 4.14
CA ILE A 5 17.94 -8.29 4.12
C ILE A 5 17.81 -9.52 5.04
N GLY A 6 16.64 -9.73 5.66
CA GLY A 6 16.34 -10.93 6.45
C GLY A 6 17.09 -11.05 7.78
N ILE A 7 17.60 -9.95 8.35
CA ILE A 7 18.39 -9.98 9.59
C ILE A 7 17.52 -9.78 10.85
N CYS A 8 16.39 -9.08 10.71
CA CYS A 8 15.49 -8.75 11.82
C CYS A 8 14.07 -8.57 11.27
N ASP A 9 13.06 -9.07 11.98
CA ASP A 9 11.64 -8.90 11.62
C ASP A 9 11.14 -7.44 11.79
N GLY A 10 11.91 -6.59 12.48
CA GLY A 10 11.62 -5.17 12.68
C GLY A 10 10.42 -4.88 13.60
N ASN A 11 9.94 -5.86 14.36
CA ASN A 11 8.76 -5.73 15.20
C ASN A 11 9.05 -5.03 16.55
N MET A 12 8.52 -3.82 16.73
CA MET A 12 8.67 -3.08 17.99
C MET A 12 7.86 -3.66 19.14
N GLN A 13 6.72 -4.29 18.86
CA GLN A 13 5.82 -4.82 19.89
C GLN A 13 6.39 -6.08 20.54
N GLU A 14 7.04 -6.93 19.74
CA GLU A 14 7.75 -8.12 20.20
C GLU A 14 9.16 -7.81 20.73
N GLY A 15 9.61 -6.56 20.59
CA GLY A 15 10.86 -6.07 21.15
C GLY A 15 12.12 -6.47 20.38
N SER A 16 11.97 -7.00 19.16
CA SER A 16 13.07 -7.31 18.23
C SER A 16 13.66 -6.04 17.60
N PHE A 17 12.88 -4.96 17.50
CA PHE A 17 13.36 -3.62 17.21
C PHE A 17 13.15 -2.69 18.41
N ARG A 18 14.24 -2.09 18.90
CA ARG A 18 14.23 -1.13 20.01
C ARG A 18 14.92 0.15 19.59
N CYS A 19 14.42 1.26 20.10
CA CYS A 19 14.99 2.57 19.81
C CYS A 19 14.87 3.47 21.04
N ASP A 20 15.96 4.16 21.35
CA ASP A 20 15.99 5.29 22.29
C ASP A 20 16.13 6.59 21.48
N ALA A 21 15.36 7.62 21.83
CA ALA A 21 15.40 8.90 21.13
C ALA A 21 16.21 9.92 21.93
N ASN A 22 17.07 10.69 21.26
CA ASN A 22 17.92 11.69 21.88
C ASN A 22 17.53 13.07 21.33
N VAL A 23 16.92 13.91 22.16
CA VAL A 23 16.33 15.18 21.73
C VAL A 23 17.07 16.35 22.37
N SER A 24 17.40 17.33 21.55
CA SER A 24 17.91 18.64 21.98
C SER A 24 17.45 19.70 20.99
N VAL A 25 16.98 20.85 21.50
CA VAL A 25 16.62 22.01 20.69
C VAL A 25 17.70 23.10 20.77
N ARG A 26 17.76 23.96 19.75
CA ARG A 26 18.62 25.14 19.72
C ARG A 26 18.00 26.25 18.87
N ARG A 27 18.41 27.50 19.09
CA ARG A 27 18.08 28.56 18.14
C ARG A 27 18.90 28.38 16.84
N PRO A 28 18.38 28.80 15.68
CA PRO A 28 19.11 28.73 14.43
C PRO A 28 20.47 29.42 14.53
N GLY A 29 21.54 28.74 14.11
CA GLY A 29 22.91 29.24 14.15
C GLY A 29 23.66 29.01 15.47
N GLU A 30 23.00 28.57 16.54
CA GLU A 30 23.63 28.31 17.84
C GLU A 30 24.22 26.89 17.95
N LYS A 31 24.97 26.63 19.03
CA LYS A 31 25.43 25.29 19.39
C LYS A 31 24.25 24.39 19.77
N LEU A 32 24.42 23.07 19.70
CA LEU A 32 23.42 22.13 20.20
C LEU A 32 23.21 22.37 21.70
N GLY A 33 21.95 22.31 22.14
CA GLY A 33 21.58 22.48 23.54
C GLY A 33 21.85 21.24 24.40
N THR A 34 21.32 21.26 25.62
CA THR A 34 21.35 20.07 26.48
C THR A 34 20.46 18.98 25.90
N ARG A 35 20.97 17.74 25.92
CA ARG A 35 20.26 16.57 25.40
C ARG A 35 19.47 15.87 26.50
N ARG A 36 18.24 15.45 26.18
CA ARG A 36 17.46 14.50 26.98
C ARG A 36 17.24 13.21 26.18
N GLU A 37 17.37 12.08 26.87
CA GLU A 37 17.29 10.74 26.28
C GLU A 37 15.97 10.09 26.70
N ILE A 38 15.11 9.84 25.72
CA ILE A 38 13.83 9.16 25.89
C ILE A 38 14.06 7.66 25.70
N LYS A 39 13.70 6.86 26.69
CA LYS A 39 13.80 5.39 26.65
C LYS A 39 12.43 4.72 26.61
N ASN A 40 12.43 3.42 26.31
CA ASN A 40 11.26 2.54 26.33
C ASN A 40 10.17 2.92 25.31
N LEU A 41 10.60 3.23 24.08
CA LEU A 41 9.69 3.53 22.98
C LEU A 41 9.36 2.24 22.21
N ASN A 42 8.13 1.75 22.40
CA ASN A 42 7.67 0.46 21.86
C ASN A 42 6.81 0.58 20.58
N SER A 43 6.67 1.78 20.02
CA SER A 43 6.03 1.98 18.71
C SER A 43 6.55 3.24 18.03
N PHE A 44 6.48 3.28 16.69
CA PHE A 44 6.81 4.48 15.92
C PHE A 44 5.90 5.66 16.27
N ARG A 45 4.61 5.41 16.56
CA ARG A 45 3.67 6.45 17.00
C ARG A 45 4.10 7.07 18.34
N PHE A 46 4.47 6.24 19.31
CA PHE A 46 4.93 6.71 20.62
C PHE A 46 6.28 7.42 20.52
N MET A 47 7.17 6.95 19.65
CA MET A 47 8.42 7.65 19.35
C MET A 47 8.16 9.06 18.84
N GLN A 48 7.29 9.21 17.84
CA GLN A 48 6.95 10.53 17.31
C GLN A 48 6.33 11.43 18.39
N GLN A 49 5.32 10.94 19.12
CA GLN A 49 4.66 11.70 20.17
C GLN A 49 5.61 12.14 21.28
N ALA A 50 6.51 11.25 21.71
CA ALA A 50 7.49 11.56 22.75
C ALA A 50 8.50 12.62 22.29
N ILE A 51 8.97 12.53 21.04
CA ILE A 51 9.86 13.53 20.45
C ILE A 51 9.15 14.88 20.34
N ASP A 52 7.92 14.91 19.83
CA ASP A 52 7.14 16.14 19.67
C ASP A 52 6.86 16.80 21.03
N TYR A 53 6.53 16.01 22.06
CA TYR A 53 6.36 16.50 23.42
C TYR A 53 7.65 17.12 23.97
N GLU A 54 8.77 16.38 23.90
CA GLU A 54 10.05 16.82 24.46
C GLU A 54 10.62 18.04 23.72
N ILE A 55 10.38 18.17 22.40
CA ILE A 55 10.71 19.38 21.63
C ILE A 55 9.96 20.59 22.20
N ARG A 56 8.63 20.48 22.36
CA ARG A 56 7.79 21.58 22.87
C ARG A 56 8.18 21.96 24.29
N TRP A 57 8.31 20.96 25.16
CA TRP A 57 8.70 21.17 26.55
C TRP A 57 10.07 21.88 26.67
N GLN A 58 11.07 21.47 25.89
CA GLN A 58 12.38 22.14 25.92
C GLN A 58 12.32 23.58 25.41
N ILE A 59 11.49 23.86 24.40
CA ILE A 59 11.29 25.23 23.90
C ILE A 59 10.67 26.10 24.99
N GLU A 60 9.58 25.65 25.62
CA GLU A 60 8.88 26.38 26.69
C GLU A 60 9.81 26.68 27.88
N GLU A 61 10.58 25.69 28.33
CA GLU A 61 11.57 25.89 29.40
C GLU A 61 12.61 26.96 29.05
N LEU A 62 13.15 26.93 27.82
CA LEU A 62 14.15 27.90 27.38
C LEU A 62 13.55 29.30 27.17
N GLU A 63 12.30 29.40 26.71
CA GLU A 63 11.60 30.67 26.54
C GLU A 63 11.23 31.31 27.88
N ASP A 64 10.93 30.50 28.89
CA ASP A 64 10.74 30.93 30.28
C ASP A 64 12.07 31.28 31.00
N GLY A 65 13.21 31.17 30.32
CA GLY A 65 14.53 31.45 30.86
C GLY A 65 15.07 30.37 31.81
N ARG A 66 14.45 29.18 31.83
CA ARG A 66 14.94 28.02 32.58
C ARG A 66 15.99 27.26 31.76
N ALA A 67 16.83 26.50 32.46
CA ALA A 67 17.89 25.71 31.85
C ALA A 67 17.45 24.24 31.69
N ILE A 68 17.69 23.66 30.51
CA ILE A 68 17.45 22.24 30.29
C ILE A 68 18.52 21.42 31.03
N GLN A 69 18.05 20.49 31.86
CA GLN A 69 18.91 19.53 32.55
C GLN A 69 19.03 18.23 31.76
N GLN A 70 20.22 17.64 31.76
CA GLN A 70 20.45 16.35 31.13
C GLN A 70 19.76 15.25 31.96
N ALA A 71 18.80 14.59 31.34
CA ALA A 71 18.02 13.55 31.99
C ALA A 71 17.74 12.39 31.04
N THR A 72 17.55 11.22 31.65
CA THR A 72 16.86 10.11 31.00
C THR A 72 15.39 10.17 31.40
N VAL A 73 14.53 10.18 30.39
CA VAL A 73 13.08 10.32 30.53
C VAL A 73 12.38 9.09 29.99
N LEU A 74 11.20 8.82 30.53
CA LEU A 74 10.30 7.77 30.05
C LEU A 74 9.06 8.43 29.48
N PHE A 75 8.56 7.90 28.37
CA PHE A 75 7.31 8.32 27.78
C PHE A 75 6.14 7.55 28.41
N ASP A 76 5.12 8.27 28.86
CA ASP A 76 3.85 7.73 29.35
C ASP A 76 2.81 7.80 28.20
N PRO A 77 2.43 6.66 27.58
CA PRO A 77 1.49 6.67 26.46
C PRO A 77 0.07 7.10 26.83
N ASP A 78 -0.31 7.01 28.12
CA ASP A 78 -1.65 7.34 28.58
C ASP A 78 -1.82 8.85 28.72
N THR A 79 -0.78 9.55 29.20
CA THR A 79 -0.79 11.03 29.32
C THR A 79 -0.19 11.73 28.10
N GLY A 80 0.64 11.04 27.31
CA GLY A 80 1.40 11.62 26.21
C GLY A 80 2.59 12.47 26.67
N GLU A 81 3.02 12.34 27.93
CA GLU A 81 4.05 13.16 28.55
C GLU A 81 5.34 12.37 28.80
N THR A 82 6.47 13.08 28.87
CA THR A 82 7.75 12.50 29.31
C THR A 82 8.02 12.81 30.77
N ARG A 83 8.30 11.79 31.59
CA ARG A 83 8.69 11.96 32.99
C ARG A 83 10.18 11.70 33.18
N ALA A 84 10.86 12.58 33.88
CA ALA A 84 12.26 12.40 34.24
C ALA A 84 12.38 11.25 35.24
N MET A 85 13.20 10.25 34.92
CA MET A 85 13.47 9.11 35.81
C MET A 85 14.73 9.36 36.64
N ARG A 86 15.79 9.83 35.98
CA ARG A 86 17.09 10.08 36.61
C ARG A 86 17.75 11.28 35.94
N THR A 87 18.23 12.22 36.75
CA THR A 87 19.21 13.22 36.34
C THR A 87 20.56 12.52 36.15
N LYS A 88 21.18 12.68 34.98
CA LYS A 88 22.55 12.18 34.77
C LYS A 88 23.49 13.16 35.47
N GLU A 89 23.74 12.93 36.77
CA GLU A 89 24.71 13.73 37.52
C GLU A 89 26.15 13.50 37.03
N ASP A 90 26.45 12.35 36.40
CA ASP A 90 27.73 12.07 35.74
C ASP A 90 27.58 11.09 34.56
N ALA A 91 28.53 11.14 33.61
CA ALA A 91 28.68 10.10 32.60
C ALA A 91 29.14 8.81 33.29
N ALA A 92 28.37 7.72 33.18
CA ALA A 92 28.76 6.45 33.76
C ALA A 92 30.10 5.97 33.17
N ASP A 93 31.08 5.71 34.03
CA ASP A 93 32.35 5.11 33.61
C ASP A 93 32.15 3.61 33.36
N TYR A 94 31.93 3.28 32.09
CA TYR A 94 31.77 1.89 31.63
C TYR A 94 33.09 1.11 31.61
N ARG A 95 34.25 1.77 31.85
CA ARG A 95 35.58 1.16 31.87
C ARG A 95 35.82 0.24 30.66
N TYR A 96 35.52 0.73 29.46
CA TYR A 96 35.74 -0.04 28.23
C TYR A 96 37.21 -0.47 28.12
N PHE A 97 37.44 -1.77 27.93
CA PHE A 97 38.73 -2.35 27.58
C PHE A 97 38.53 -3.45 26.52
N PRO A 98 39.53 -3.75 25.68
CA PRO A 98 39.45 -4.84 24.71
C PRO A 98 39.22 -6.16 25.44
N ASP A 99 38.22 -6.93 24.98
CA ASP A 99 37.94 -8.25 25.53
C ASP A 99 39.12 -9.20 25.21
N PRO A 100 39.87 -9.68 26.23
CA PRO A 100 41.03 -10.54 26.02
C PRO A 100 40.64 -11.95 25.58
N ASP A 101 39.38 -12.36 25.81
CA ASP A 101 38.88 -13.69 25.46
C ASP A 101 38.47 -13.77 23.98
N LEU A 102 38.23 -12.61 23.34
CA LEU A 102 37.85 -12.52 21.93
C LEU A 102 39.02 -12.00 21.08
N PRO A 103 39.63 -12.84 20.21
CA PRO A 103 40.62 -12.35 19.27
C PRO A 103 39.99 -11.35 18.29
N PRO A 104 40.76 -10.37 17.77
CA PRO A 104 40.25 -9.42 16.80
C PRO A 104 39.66 -10.11 15.56
N LEU A 105 38.41 -9.75 15.21
CA LEU A 105 37.77 -10.22 13.98
C LEU A 105 38.38 -9.50 12.77
N VAL A 106 39.07 -10.24 11.91
CA VAL A 106 39.60 -9.74 10.63
C VAL A 106 38.64 -10.13 9.51
N ILE A 107 37.98 -9.12 8.91
CA ILE A 107 37.06 -9.32 7.79
C ILE A 107 37.85 -9.18 6.48
N ALA A 108 38.13 -10.30 5.82
CA ALA A 108 38.88 -10.33 4.58
C ALA A 108 38.07 -9.79 3.38
N SER A 109 38.77 -9.25 2.37
CA SER A 109 38.14 -8.62 1.21
C SER A 109 37.28 -9.58 0.39
N ASP A 110 37.69 -10.85 0.27
CA ASP A 110 36.92 -11.90 -0.38
C ASP A 110 35.59 -12.20 0.34
N TRP A 111 35.58 -12.15 1.67
CA TRP A 111 34.35 -12.27 2.47
C TRP A 111 33.42 -11.08 2.21
N ILE A 112 33.95 -9.85 2.17
CA ILE A 112 33.15 -8.65 1.86
C ILE A 112 32.50 -8.78 0.47
N GLU A 113 33.28 -9.16 -0.54
CA GLU A 113 32.77 -9.28 -1.91
C GLU A 113 31.76 -10.43 -2.06
N ARG A 114 31.97 -11.54 -1.34
CA ARG A 114 30.98 -12.63 -1.29
C ARG A 114 29.65 -12.15 -0.71
N VAL A 115 29.66 -11.49 0.46
CA VAL A 115 28.43 -10.98 1.08
C VAL A 115 27.78 -9.91 0.21
N ARG A 116 28.58 -9.03 -0.40
CA ARG A 116 28.08 -8.02 -1.35
C ARG A 116 27.35 -8.65 -2.52
N GLY A 117 27.84 -9.76 -3.07
CA GLY A 117 27.19 -10.50 -4.16
C GLY A 117 25.90 -11.22 -3.76
N GLU A 118 25.74 -11.57 -2.48
CA GLU A 118 24.55 -12.22 -1.92
C GLU A 118 23.46 -11.22 -1.49
N MET A 119 23.78 -9.92 -1.43
CA MET A 119 22.85 -8.88 -0.97
C MET A 119 21.65 -8.71 -1.92
N PRO A 120 20.40 -8.74 -1.42
CA PRO A 120 19.24 -8.49 -2.26
C PRO A 120 19.18 -7.02 -2.70
N GLU A 121 18.49 -6.78 -3.81
CA GLU A 121 18.13 -5.43 -4.24
C GLU A 121 17.35 -4.73 -3.12
N LEU A 122 17.83 -3.58 -2.65
CA LEU A 122 17.21 -2.82 -1.55
C LEU A 122 15.91 -2.13 -2.01
N PRO A 123 14.96 -1.83 -1.09
CA PRO A 123 13.62 -1.36 -1.46
C PRO A 123 13.63 -0.07 -2.28
N ARG A 124 14.54 0.86 -1.98
CA ARG A 124 14.66 2.11 -2.75
C ARG A 124 15.16 1.87 -4.17
N ALA A 125 16.18 1.03 -4.33
CA ALA A 125 16.71 0.68 -5.64
C ALA A 125 15.65 -0.06 -6.47
N MET A 126 14.90 -0.97 -5.85
CA MET A 126 13.78 -1.67 -6.47
C MET A 126 12.65 -0.72 -6.87
N ALA A 127 12.31 0.27 -6.04
CA ALA A 127 11.30 1.28 -6.38
C ALA A 127 11.75 2.14 -7.57
N GLU A 128 13.01 2.55 -7.60
CA GLU A 128 13.60 3.28 -8.73
C GLU A 128 13.58 2.41 -10.01
N ARG A 129 13.90 1.12 -9.90
CA ARG A 129 13.76 0.15 -11.00
C ARG A 129 12.31 0.08 -11.50
N TYR A 130 11.32 -0.08 -10.61
CA TYR A 130 9.91 -0.15 -11.00
C TYR A 130 9.43 1.10 -11.75
N VAL A 131 9.89 2.29 -11.37
CA VAL A 131 9.59 3.53 -12.11
C VAL A 131 10.19 3.45 -13.53
N GLN A 132 11.44 3.02 -13.66
CA GLN A 132 12.15 2.98 -14.94
C GLN A 132 11.67 1.86 -15.86
N SER A 133 11.52 0.63 -15.36
CA SER A 133 11.22 -0.56 -16.14
C SER A 133 9.73 -0.75 -16.41
N HIS A 134 8.86 -0.31 -15.49
CA HIS A 134 7.42 -0.55 -15.56
C HIS A 134 6.58 0.72 -15.73
N GLY A 135 7.22 1.90 -15.77
CA GLY A 135 6.53 3.18 -15.95
C GLY A 135 5.58 3.52 -14.80
N LEU A 136 5.80 2.96 -13.61
CA LEU A 136 5.00 3.25 -12.43
C LEU A 136 5.32 4.66 -11.89
N SER A 137 4.36 5.25 -11.19
CA SER A 137 4.64 6.47 -10.44
C SER A 137 5.56 6.17 -9.25
N THR A 138 6.33 7.17 -8.79
CA THR A 138 7.15 7.03 -7.58
C THR A 138 6.31 6.60 -6.37
N TYR A 139 5.08 7.09 -6.28
CA TYR A 139 4.14 6.71 -5.22
C TYR A 139 3.80 5.22 -5.27
N ASP A 140 3.36 4.72 -6.42
CA ASP A 140 3.00 3.31 -6.60
C ASP A 140 4.18 2.39 -6.33
N ALA A 141 5.35 2.73 -6.89
CA ALA A 141 6.58 1.96 -6.69
C ALA A 141 6.96 1.87 -5.21
N THR A 142 6.90 3.00 -4.49
CA THR A 142 7.20 3.03 -3.04
C THR A 142 6.23 2.17 -2.24
N GLN A 143 4.93 2.16 -2.58
CA GLN A 143 3.94 1.32 -1.91
C GLN A 143 4.24 -0.17 -2.14
N LEU A 144 4.53 -0.57 -3.37
CA LEU A 144 4.84 -1.96 -3.72
C LEU A 144 6.11 -2.48 -3.05
N THR A 145 7.07 -1.60 -2.76
CA THR A 145 8.33 -1.93 -2.10
C THR A 145 8.33 -1.71 -0.59
N GLN A 146 7.16 -1.64 0.07
CA GLN A 146 7.10 -1.54 1.54
C GLN A 146 7.52 -2.83 2.24
N SER A 147 7.28 -3.98 1.62
CA SER A 147 7.74 -5.28 2.10
C SER A 147 8.27 -6.14 0.95
N VAL A 148 9.19 -7.06 1.27
CA VAL A 148 9.76 -7.99 0.28
C VAL A 148 8.67 -8.86 -0.31
N ALA A 149 7.73 -9.32 0.52
CA ALA A 149 6.65 -10.18 0.08
C ALA A 149 5.71 -9.48 -0.91
N LEU A 150 5.40 -8.20 -0.67
CA LEU A 150 4.55 -7.42 -1.57
C LEU A 150 5.24 -7.19 -2.92
N ALA A 151 6.53 -6.85 -2.89
CA ALA A 151 7.33 -6.68 -4.08
C ALA A 151 7.43 -7.99 -4.89
N ARG A 152 7.68 -9.13 -4.23
CA ARG A 152 7.69 -10.45 -4.88
C ARG A 152 6.35 -10.82 -5.48
N TYR A 153 5.25 -10.52 -4.79
CA TYR A 153 3.91 -10.78 -5.31
C TYR A 153 3.65 -9.96 -6.59
N PHE A 154 4.08 -8.69 -6.61
CA PHE A 154 3.98 -7.83 -7.79
C PHE A 154 4.84 -8.34 -8.95
N ASP A 155 6.13 -8.62 -8.71
CA ASP A 155 7.03 -9.17 -9.74
C ASP A 155 6.45 -10.47 -10.32
N ALA A 156 5.97 -11.39 -9.46
CA ALA A 156 5.34 -12.64 -9.90
C ALA A 156 4.07 -12.41 -10.73
N ALA A 157 3.30 -11.36 -10.47
CA ALA A 157 2.11 -11.03 -11.27
C ALA A 157 2.51 -10.48 -12.65
N VAL A 158 3.53 -9.63 -12.70
CA VAL A 158 4.07 -9.09 -13.96
C VAL A 158 4.71 -10.21 -14.79
N ASP A 159 5.50 -11.09 -14.18
CA ASP A 159 6.09 -12.26 -14.83
C ASP A 159 5.03 -13.23 -15.37
N ALA A 160 3.88 -13.34 -14.70
CA ALA A 160 2.72 -14.10 -15.17
C ALA A 160 1.91 -13.40 -16.29
N GLY A 161 2.35 -12.22 -16.74
CA GLY A 161 1.79 -11.49 -17.87
C GLY A 161 0.82 -10.35 -17.50
N ALA A 162 0.71 -9.97 -16.24
CA ALA A 162 -0.08 -8.81 -15.85
C ALA A 162 0.58 -7.51 -16.35
N ALA A 163 -0.23 -6.60 -16.90
CA ALA A 163 0.26 -5.24 -17.14
C ALA A 163 0.64 -4.57 -15.80
N PRO A 164 1.83 -3.95 -15.68
CA PRO A 164 2.34 -3.48 -14.38
C PRO A 164 1.44 -2.45 -13.68
N LYS A 165 0.89 -1.48 -14.42
CA LYS A 165 0.04 -0.44 -13.82
C LYS A 165 -1.29 -1.00 -13.29
N PRO A 166 -2.05 -1.82 -14.06
CA PRO A 166 -3.19 -2.55 -13.50
C PRO A 166 -2.83 -3.43 -12.30
N ALA A 167 -1.72 -4.18 -12.35
CA ALA A 167 -1.29 -5.02 -11.23
C ALA A 167 -1.05 -4.20 -9.96
N SER A 168 -0.32 -3.09 -10.09
CA SER A 168 -0.10 -2.14 -9.01
C SER A 168 -1.42 -1.66 -8.39
N ASN A 169 -2.37 -1.22 -9.22
CA ASN A 169 -3.65 -0.69 -8.73
C ASN A 169 -4.49 -1.75 -8.00
N TRP A 170 -4.48 -3.01 -8.47
CA TRP A 170 -5.19 -4.10 -7.81
C TRP A 170 -4.54 -4.49 -6.49
N ILE A 171 -3.21 -4.51 -6.43
CA ILE A 171 -2.45 -4.84 -5.22
C ILE A 171 -2.64 -3.77 -4.15
N THR A 172 -2.42 -2.50 -4.48
CA THR A 172 -2.52 -1.39 -3.52
C THR A 172 -3.95 -0.99 -3.19
N GLY A 173 -4.92 -1.38 -4.02
CA GLY A 173 -6.34 -1.14 -3.81
C GLY A 173 -7.05 -2.35 -3.20
N GLU A 174 -7.50 -3.26 -4.06
CA GLU A 174 -8.44 -4.32 -3.68
C GLU A 174 -7.81 -5.38 -2.77
N ILE A 175 -6.56 -5.78 -3.04
CA ILE A 175 -5.84 -6.76 -2.21
C ILE A 175 -5.52 -6.15 -0.85
N ALA A 176 -4.85 -4.99 -0.81
CA ALA A 176 -4.51 -4.30 0.43
C ALA A 176 -5.74 -4.08 1.34
N ARG A 177 -6.89 -3.71 0.76
CA ARG A 177 -8.15 -3.56 1.51
C ARG A 177 -8.54 -4.85 2.25
N ARG A 178 -8.41 -6.01 1.62
CA ARG A 178 -8.81 -7.31 2.22
C ARG A 178 -7.79 -7.84 3.21
N LEU A 179 -6.51 -7.68 2.90
CA LEU A 179 -5.42 -7.99 3.83
C LEU A 179 -5.62 -7.23 5.14
N ASN A 180 -5.88 -5.91 5.06
CA ASN A 180 -6.17 -5.09 6.23
C ASN A 180 -7.46 -5.49 6.95
N ALA A 181 -8.51 -5.89 6.22
CA ALA A 181 -9.77 -6.32 6.82
C ALA A 181 -9.68 -7.67 7.55
N GLN A 182 -8.74 -8.53 7.15
CA GLN A 182 -8.51 -9.84 7.75
C GLN A 182 -7.31 -9.86 8.69
N ASP A 183 -6.57 -8.75 8.79
CA ASP A 183 -5.33 -8.60 9.56
C ASP A 183 -4.27 -9.66 9.18
N ILE A 184 -4.10 -9.89 7.87
CA ILE A 184 -3.14 -10.85 7.32
C ILE A 184 -2.15 -10.19 6.35
N GLY A 185 -0.96 -10.74 6.25
CA GLY A 185 0.06 -10.34 5.27
C GLY A 185 -0.21 -10.86 3.85
N ILE A 186 0.44 -10.27 2.86
CA ILE A 186 0.35 -10.69 1.45
C ILE A 186 0.84 -12.13 1.23
N GLU A 187 1.69 -12.63 2.12
CA GLU A 187 2.15 -14.03 2.16
C GLU A 187 0.99 -15.02 2.38
N GLN A 188 -0.09 -14.56 3.01
CA GLN A 188 -1.28 -15.33 3.31
C GLN A 188 -2.44 -14.99 2.37
N ALA A 189 -2.20 -14.15 1.35
CA ALA A 189 -3.22 -13.80 0.37
C ALA A 189 -3.74 -15.07 -0.32
N PRO A 190 -5.05 -15.35 -0.26
CA PRO A 190 -5.59 -16.55 -0.89
C PRO A 190 -5.39 -16.53 -2.41
N VAL A 191 -5.53 -15.37 -3.03
CA VAL A 191 -5.38 -15.22 -4.48
C VAL A 191 -3.91 -15.11 -4.85
N SER A 192 -3.41 -16.07 -5.63
CA SER A 192 -2.05 -16.07 -6.17
C SER A 192 -1.82 -14.96 -7.21
N ALA A 193 -0.56 -14.56 -7.36
CA ALA A 193 -0.15 -13.58 -8.36
C ALA A 193 -0.51 -14.00 -9.81
N ALA A 194 -0.47 -15.30 -10.11
CA ALA A 194 -0.86 -15.84 -11.42
C ALA A 194 -2.37 -15.70 -11.69
N GLN A 195 -3.22 -15.97 -10.68
CA GLN A 195 -4.67 -15.73 -10.80
C GLN A 195 -4.98 -14.26 -11.01
N LEU A 196 -4.29 -13.36 -10.28
CA LEU A 196 -4.42 -11.93 -10.48
C LEU A 196 -4.03 -11.53 -11.91
N ALA A 197 -2.92 -12.05 -12.43
CA ALA A 197 -2.47 -11.76 -13.79
C ALA A 197 -3.50 -12.21 -14.84
N ARG A 198 -4.09 -13.40 -14.68
CA ARG A 198 -5.19 -13.87 -15.54
C ARG A 198 -6.41 -12.97 -15.48
N LEU A 199 -6.83 -12.58 -14.27
CA LEU A 199 -7.97 -11.67 -14.08
C LEU A 199 -7.72 -10.31 -14.77
N ILE A 200 -6.52 -9.75 -14.62
CA ILE A 200 -6.13 -8.51 -15.31
C ILE A 200 -6.12 -8.70 -16.83
N GLY A 201 -5.63 -9.83 -17.33
CA GLY A 201 -5.67 -10.17 -18.75
C GLY A 201 -7.09 -10.18 -19.32
N ARG A 202 -8.06 -10.75 -18.59
CA ARG A 202 -9.48 -10.78 -18.99
C ARG A 202 -10.19 -9.43 -18.92
N ILE A 203 -9.68 -8.50 -18.13
CA ILE A 203 -10.12 -7.10 -18.19
C ILE A 203 -9.56 -6.43 -19.45
N ALA A 204 -8.27 -6.67 -19.73
CA ALA A 204 -7.57 -6.04 -20.85
C ALA A 204 -8.09 -6.50 -22.22
N ASP A 205 -8.47 -7.77 -22.36
CA ASP A 205 -9.05 -8.31 -23.60
C ASP A 205 -10.55 -8.03 -23.76
N GLY A 206 -11.18 -7.40 -22.75
CA GLY A 206 -12.61 -7.06 -22.77
C GLY A 206 -13.55 -8.24 -22.50
N THR A 207 -13.04 -9.41 -22.10
CA THR A 207 -13.88 -10.56 -21.72
C THR A 207 -14.76 -10.22 -20.53
N ILE A 208 -14.24 -9.49 -19.55
CA ILE A 208 -14.99 -9.06 -18.35
C ILE A 208 -14.85 -7.55 -18.11
N SER A 209 -15.87 -6.96 -17.50
CA SER A 209 -15.81 -5.56 -17.03
C SER A 209 -15.01 -5.45 -15.73
N ASN A 210 -14.56 -4.25 -15.38
CA ASN A 210 -13.95 -4.00 -14.06
C ASN A 210 -14.88 -4.38 -12.88
N ASN A 211 -16.19 -4.19 -13.03
CA ASN A 211 -17.16 -4.57 -11.99
C ASN A 211 -17.28 -6.09 -11.88
N ALA A 212 -17.36 -6.79 -13.01
CA ALA A 212 -17.36 -8.25 -13.06
C ALA A 212 -16.06 -8.84 -12.50
N ALA A 213 -14.92 -8.20 -12.76
CA ALA A 213 -13.65 -8.60 -12.19
C ALA A 213 -13.61 -8.49 -10.66
N ARG A 214 -14.23 -7.47 -10.07
CA ARG A 214 -14.36 -7.39 -8.59
C ARG A 214 -15.19 -8.53 -8.02
N GLN A 215 -16.31 -8.88 -8.68
CA GLN A 215 -17.13 -10.03 -8.28
C GLN A 215 -16.39 -11.36 -8.42
N LEU A 216 -15.63 -11.53 -9.51
CA LEU A 216 -14.76 -12.68 -9.72
C LEU A 216 -13.69 -12.78 -8.63
N PHE A 217 -13.07 -11.66 -8.28
CA PHE A 217 -12.05 -11.56 -7.24
C PHE A 217 -12.62 -11.82 -5.83
N ASP A 218 -13.87 -11.40 -5.55
CA ASP A 218 -14.61 -11.80 -4.34
C ASP A 218 -14.72 -13.32 -4.21
N GLU A 219 -15.08 -13.99 -5.30
CA GLU A 219 -15.28 -15.44 -5.30
C GLU A 219 -13.96 -16.21 -5.21
N LEU A 220 -12.91 -15.77 -5.94
CA LEU A 220 -11.57 -16.35 -5.83
C LEU A 220 -11.02 -16.27 -4.40
N TRP A 221 -11.25 -15.14 -3.73
CA TRP A 221 -10.83 -14.94 -2.34
C TRP A 221 -11.58 -15.85 -1.36
N LYS A 222 -12.90 -16.02 -1.53
CA LYS A 222 -13.73 -16.89 -0.68
C LYS A 222 -13.36 -18.37 -0.82
N GLN A 223 -12.97 -18.81 -2.01
CA GLN A 223 -12.55 -20.19 -2.25
C GLN A 223 -11.14 -20.49 -1.71
N GLY A 224 -10.51 -19.54 -1.01
CA GLY A 224 -9.16 -19.70 -0.49
C GLY A 224 -8.10 -19.79 -1.59
N GLY A 225 -8.40 -19.34 -2.82
CA GLY A 225 -7.54 -19.48 -3.99
C GLY A 225 -7.15 -20.90 -4.37
N GLN A 226 -7.83 -21.92 -3.84
CA GLN A 226 -7.58 -23.34 -4.16
C GLN A 226 -7.85 -23.70 -5.63
N ALA A 227 -8.53 -22.81 -6.36
CA ALA A 227 -8.77 -22.98 -7.77
C ALA A 227 -7.46 -22.77 -8.55
N ALA A 228 -7.06 -23.69 -9.43
CA ALA A 228 -5.89 -23.48 -10.29
C ALA A 228 -5.99 -22.14 -11.06
N PRO A 229 -4.89 -21.53 -11.53
CA PRO A 229 -4.96 -20.30 -12.33
C PRO A 229 -5.92 -20.38 -13.52
N ASP A 230 -6.07 -21.56 -14.12
CA ASP A 230 -7.00 -21.83 -15.23
C ASP A 230 -8.48 -21.85 -14.79
N ALA A 231 -8.75 -21.92 -13.49
CA ALA A 231 -10.09 -21.83 -12.95
C ALA A 231 -10.66 -20.41 -13.00
N VAL A 232 -9.86 -19.38 -13.25
CA VAL A 232 -10.35 -17.99 -13.45
C VAL A 232 -11.36 -17.97 -14.61
N ASP A 233 -11.02 -18.61 -15.73
CA ASP A 233 -11.90 -18.66 -16.90
C ASP A 233 -13.13 -19.53 -16.66
N ALA A 234 -12.96 -20.69 -16.02
CA ALA A 234 -14.09 -21.54 -15.63
C ALA A 234 -15.05 -20.81 -14.67
N LEU A 235 -14.52 -19.96 -13.79
CA LEU A 235 -15.30 -19.18 -12.84
C LEU A 235 -16.02 -18.02 -13.53
N ILE A 236 -15.41 -17.38 -14.53
CA ILE A 236 -16.07 -16.39 -15.39
C ILE A 236 -17.29 -17.00 -16.08
N GLU A 237 -17.15 -18.19 -16.66
CA GLU A 237 -18.25 -18.90 -17.32
C GLU A 237 -19.35 -19.28 -16.33
N ARG A 238 -18.97 -19.92 -15.21
CA ARG A 238 -19.91 -20.39 -14.18
C ARG A 238 -20.73 -19.25 -13.57
N LEU A 239 -20.11 -18.09 -13.38
CA LEU A 239 -20.77 -16.89 -12.86
C LEU A 239 -21.45 -16.05 -13.96
N GLY A 240 -21.31 -16.43 -15.24
CA GLY A 240 -21.89 -15.72 -16.37
C GLY A 240 -21.41 -14.28 -16.50
N LEU A 241 -20.14 -14.02 -16.16
CA LEU A 241 -19.54 -12.69 -16.03
C LEU A 241 -19.02 -12.10 -17.35
N LYS A 242 -19.09 -12.86 -18.44
CA LYS A 242 -18.66 -12.40 -19.76
C LYS A 242 -19.43 -11.13 -20.17
N GLN A 243 -18.70 -10.16 -20.70
CA GLN A 243 -19.31 -8.99 -21.30
C GLN A 243 -20.16 -9.40 -22.51
N MET A 244 -21.27 -8.69 -22.68
CA MET A 244 -22.13 -8.86 -23.83
C MET A 244 -21.48 -8.15 -25.02
N SER A 245 -20.96 -8.93 -25.97
CA SER A 245 -20.31 -8.43 -27.19
C SER A 245 -21.25 -8.34 -28.40
N ASP A 246 -22.48 -8.85 -28.28
CA ASP A 246 -23.48 -8.80 -29.33
C ASP A 246 -24.14 -7.42 -29.40
N SER A 247 -23.86 -6.68 -30.47
CA SER A 247 -24.41 -5.36 -30.73
C SER A 247 -25.93 -5.38 -30.90
N GLY A 248 -26.50 -6.46 -31.44
CA GLY A 248 -27.95 -6.57 -31.67
C GLY A 248 -28.73 -6.68 -30.36
N ALA A 249 -28.23 -7.48 -29.41
CA ALA A 249 -28.81 -7.58 -28.07
C ALA A 249 -28.69 -6.26 -27.30
N LEU A 250 -27.57 -5.54 -27.47
CA LEU A 250 -27.37 -4.23 -26.85
C LEU A 250 -28.33 -3.17 -27.40
N GLU A 251 -28.54 -3.15 -28.72
CA GLU A 251 -29.49 -2.25 -29.38
C GLU A 251 -30.92 -2.47 -28.89
N ALA A 252 -31.36 -3.72 -28.78
CA ALA A 252 -32.69 -4.04 -28.26
C ALA A 252 -32.90 -3.53 -26.82
N ILE A 253 -31.89 -3.71 -25.95
CA ILE A 253 -31.95 -3.20 -24.57
C ILE A 253 -31.97 -1.67 -24.54
N VAL A 254 -31.16 -1.01 -25.37
CA VAL A 254 -31.15 0.45 -25.46
C VAL A 254 -32.51 0.97 -25.92
N ASP A 255 -33.12 0.35 -26.93
CA ASP A 255 -34.44 0.74 -27.45
C ASP A 255 -35.54 0.54 -26.41
N GLU A 256 -35.49 -0.56 -25.64
CA GLU A 256 -36.42 -0.79 -24.54
C GLU A 256 -36.27 0.26 -23.42
N VAL A 257 -35.03 0.61 -23.07
CA VAL A 257 -34.76 1.62 -22.04
C VAL A 257 -35.20 3.01 -22.52
N LEU A 258 -34.93 3.37 -23.78
CA LEU A 258 -35.37 4.65 -24.33
C LEU A 258 -36.90 4.75 -24.35
N ALA A 259 -37.61 3.70 -24.79
CA ALA A 259 -39.07 3.66 -24.80
C ALA A 259 -39.69 3.82 -23.39
N LYS A 260 -39.03 3.32 -22.34
CA LYS A 260 -39.50 3.41 -20.95
C LYS A 260 -39.11 4.73 -20.26
N ASN A 261 -38.30 5.58 -20.88
CA ASN A 261 -37.69 6.73 -20.22
C ASN A 261 -37.81 8.05 -21.00
N GLU A 262 -38.97 8.31 -21.61
CA GLU A 262 -39.26 9.52 -22.38
C GLU A 262 -38.90 10.83 -21.64
N LYS A 263 -39.15 10.88 -20.32
CA LYS A 263 -38.82 12.05 -19.48
C LYS A 263 -37.31 12.35 -19.47
N ASN A 264 -36.46 11.33 -19.36
CA ASN A 264 -35.01 11.51 -19.33
C ASN A 264 -34.47 11.91 -20.71
N ILE A 265 -35.12 11.48 -21.80
CA ILE A 265 -34.79 11.89 -23.17
C ILE A 265 -35.06 13.39 -23.37
N ALA A 266 -36.24 13.87 -22.94
CA ALA A 266 -36.59 15.29 -23.02
C ALA A 266 -35.67 16.16 -22.15
N GLU A 267 -35.26 15.67 -20.97
CA GLU A 267 -34.31 16.36 -20.11
C GLU A 267 -32.89 16.43 -20.71
N TYR A 268 -32.42 15.35 -21.36
CA TYR A 268 -31.14 15.38 -22.09
C TYR A 268 -31.18 16.37 -23.27
N ARG A 269 -32.23 16.34 -24.10
CA ARG A 269 -32.40 17.27 -25.25
C ARG A 269 -32.54 18.74 -24.84
N SER A 270 -32.90 19.02 -23.59
CA SER A 270 -32.92 20.38 -23.03
C SER A 270 -31.59 20.80 -22.38
N GLY A 271 -30.51 20.01 -22.56
CA GLY A 271 -29.15 20.34 -22.15
C GLY A 271 -28.77 19.87 -20.74
N LYS A 272 -29.52 18.95 -20.12
CA LYS A 272 -29.16 18.37 -18.81
C LYS A 272 -28.34 17.09 -18.97
N ASP A 273 -27.02 17.22 -18.95
CA ASP A 273 -26.08 16.08 -19.03
C ASP A 273 -26.29 15.01 -17.95
N LYS A 274 -26.85 15.37 -16.79
CA LYS A 274 -27.18 14.39 -15.73
C LYS A 274 -28.21 13.34 -16.17
N ALA A 275 -29.12 13.69 -17.08
CA ALA A 275 -30.13 12.75 -17.60
C ALA A 275 -29.50 11.65 -18.46
N PHE A 276 -28.40 11.95 -19.16
CA PHE A 276 -27.64 10.97 -19.93
C PHE A 276 -27.03 9.90 -19.03
N ASN A 277 -26.36 10.31 -17.94
CA ASN A 277 -25.77 9.38 -16.98
C ASN A 277 -26.83 8.48 -16.31
N ALA A 278 -28.05 8.98 -16.11
CA ALA A 278 -29.16 8.17 -15.61
C ALA A 278 -29.59 7.10 -16.64
N LEU A 279 -29.68 7.44 -17.93
CA LEU A 279 -29.97 6.48 -19.00
C LEU A 279 -28.89 5.40 -19.11
N VAL A 280 -27.62 5.78 -19.04
CA VAL A 280 -26.48 4.83 -19.00
C VAL A 280 -26.64 3.88 -17.82
N GLY A 281 -26.95 4.40 -16.63
CA GLY A 281 -27.20 3.58 -15.44
C GLY A 281 -28.35 2.59 -15.62
N GLN A 282 -29.41 2.97 -16.32
CA GLN A 282 -30.54 2.08 -16.59
C GLN A 282 -30.22 0.99 -17.61
N VAL A 283 -29.49 1.31 -18.69
CA VAL A 283 -29.00 0.29 -19.65
C VAL A 283 -28.06 -0.69 -18.97
N MET A 284 -27.17 -0.20 -18.10
CA MET A 284 -26.28 -1.05 -17.29
C MET A 284 -27.09 -1.95 -16.34
N LYS A 285 -28.18 -1.45 -15.75
CA LYS A 285 -29.05 -2.26 -14.89
C LYS A 285 -29.82 -3.32 -15.69
N ALA A 286 -30.38 -2.97 -16.83
CA ALA A 286 -31.13 -3.88 -17.71
C ALA A 286 -30.23 -4.98 -18.29
N SER A 287 -28.97 -4.66 -18.61
CA SER A 287 -27.95 -5.62 -19.03
C SER A 287 -27.27 -6.37 -17.89
N GLN A 288 -27.74 -6.21 -16.64
CA GLN A 288 -27.14 -6.82 -15.44
C GLN A 288 -25.63 -6.53 -15.27
N GLY A 289 -25.16 -5.38 -15.76
CA GLY A 289 -23.76 -4.98 -15.72
C GLY A 289 -22.87 -5.65 -16.78
N LYS A 290 -23.44 -6.41 -17.72
CA LYS A 290 -22.70 -7.12 -18.77
C LYS A 290 -22.42 -6.26 -19.99
N ALA A 291 -23.18 -5.19 -20.23
CA ALA A 291 -22.91 -4.30 -21.35
C ALA A 291 -21.60 -3.54 -21.15
N ASN A 292 -20.86 -3.31 -22.24
CA ASN A 292 -19.66 -2.50 -22.21
C ASN A 292 -20.04 -1.01 -22.09
N PRO A 293 -19.60 -0.29 -21.02
CA PRO A 293 -19.97 1.11 -20.83
C PRO A 293 -19.59 2.04 -21.98
N ALA A 294 -18.47 1.79 -22.67
CA ALA A 294 -18.06 2.59 -23.81
C ALA A 294 -19.02 2.40 -25.00
N GLN A 295 -19.42 1.16 -25.28
CA GLN A 295 -20.39 0.84 -26.32
C GLN A 295 -21.78 1.39 -26.00
N VAL A 296 -22.24 1.27 -24.74
CA VAL A 296 -23.51 1.86 -24.27
C VAL A 296 -23.52 3.38 -24.48
N ASN A 297 -22.45 4.07 -24.07
CA ASN A 297 -22.34 5.52 -24.22
C ASN A 297 -22.36 5.94 -25.70
N ALA A 298 -21.62 5.23 -26.56
CA ALA A 298 -21.59 5.52 -27.99
C ALA A 298 -22.98 5.33 -28.62
N LEU A 299 -23.63 4.19 -28.33
CA LEU A 299 -24.92 3.85 -28.91
C LEU A 299 -26.05 4.78 -28.44
N LEU A 300 -26.08 5.12 -27.15
CA LEU A 300 -27.05 6.09 -26.61
C LEU A 300 -26.88 7.46 -27.26
N LYS A 301 -25.65 7.95 -27.45
CA LYS A 301 -25.41 9.21 -28.16
C LYS A 301 -25.94 9.16 -29.59
N THR A 302 -25.61 8.10 -30.33
CA THR A 302 -26.11 7.94 -31.71
C THR A 302 -27.63 7.94 -31.79
N ARG A 303 -28.35 7.30 -30.84
CA ARG A 303 -29.81 7.26 -30.83
C ARG A 303 -30.48 8.55 -30.32
N LEU A 304 -29.79 9.35 -29.49
CA LEU A 304 -30.35 10.56 -28.88
C LEU A 304 -30.04 11.84 -29.67
N ASP A 305 -28.87 11.88 -30.31
CA ASP A 305 -28.41 12.99 -31.15
C ASP A 305 -28.91 12.89 -32.61
N GLY A 306 -29.48 11.73 -32.97
CA GLY A 306 -30.19 11.48 -34.24
C GLY A 306 -31.68 11.78 -34.21
#